data_AF-A0A1E7FL06-F1
#
_entry.id   AF-A0A1E7FL06-F1
#
_cell.length_a   1.000
_cell.length_b   1.000
_cell.length_c   1.000
_cell.angle_alpha   90.00
_cell.angle_beta   90.00
_cell.angle_gamma   90.00
#
_symmetry.space_group_name_H-M   'P 1'
#
loop_
_entity.id
_entity.type
_entity.pdbx_description
1 polymer ?
#
loop_
_entity_poly.entity_id
_entity_poly.type
_entity_poly.pdbx_seq_one_letter_code
_entity_poly.pdbx_strand_id
1 'polypeptide(L)'
;MVAESSQADNDLDPLLTNNGMMKMLVWLMAPVAMESVKHPQLVQSDPREADGFLSRLEKSTLINKEDLWWLEEGPEEKEAMLKWALAEADLLLRRQNTVVTEITERLASGAATVGDCVAAIEGY
;
A
#
# COMPACT_ATOMS: atom_id res chain seq x y z
N MET A 1 -36.40 -29.71 6.90
CA MET A 1 -36.31 -29.72 5.42
C MET A 1 -36.96 -28.43 4.95
N VAL A 2 -36.30 -27.45 4.37
CA VAL A 2 -35.04 -27.43 3.62
C VAL A 2 -34.30 -26.15 4.03
N ALA A 3 -32.99 -26.26 4.22
CA ALA A 3 -32.11 -25.13 4.44
C ALA A 3 -32.09 -24.28 3.16
N GLU A 4 -32.57 -23.04 3.24
CA GLU A 4 -32.26 -22.03 2.23
C GLU A 4 -30.82 -21.60 2.49
N SER A 5 -29.96 -22.34 1.79
CA SER A 5 -28.56 -22.06 1.50
C SER A 5 -28.29 -20.56 1.53
N SER A 6 -27.56 -20.11 2.55
CA SER A 6 -26.82 -18.87 2.57
C SER A 6 -26.03 -18.78 1.27
N GLN A 7 -26.50 -17.96 0.32
CA GLN A 7 -25.65 -17.45 -0.74
C GLN A 7 -24.57 -16.64 -0.01
N ALA A 8 -23.43 -17.29 0.20
CA ALA A 8 -22.23 -16.63 0.66
C ALA A 8 -21.83 -15.66 -0.44
N ASP A 9 -22.08 -14.37 -0.21
CA ASP A 9 -21.35 -13.29 -0.88
C ASP A 9 -19.86 -13.56 -0.64
N ASN A 10 -19.23 -14.27 -1.58
CA ASN A 10 -17.79 -14.26 -1.75
C ASN A 10 -17.39 -12.93 -2.42
N ASP A 11 -17.83 -11.81 -1.85
CA ASP A 11 -17.22 -10.52 -2.08
C ASP A 11 -15.88 -10.58 -1.35
N LEU A 12 -14.84 -11.02 -2.06
CA LEU A 12 -13.46 -10.84 -1.60
C LEU A 12 -13.30 -9.38 -1.15
N ASP A 13 -12.69 -9.18 0.01
CA ASP A 13 -12.38 -7.84 0.53
C ASP A 13 -11.81 -6.97 -0.61
N PRO A 14 -12.31 -5.74 -0.85
CA PRO A 14 -11.82 -4.87 -1.91
C PRO A 14 -10.29 -4.74 -1.98
N LEU A 15 -9.60 -4.94 -0.85
CA LEU A 15 -8.13 -4.96 -0.76
C LEU A 15 -7.46 -6.17 -1.43
N LEU A 16 -8.17 -7.29 -1.59
CA LEU A 16 -7.69 -8.52 -2.22
C LEU A 16 -7.95 -8.56 -3.73
N THR A 17 -8.59 -7.52 -4.29
CA THR A 17 -8.69 -7.35 -5.74
C THR A 17 -7.35 -6.91 -6.32
N ASN A 18 -7.12 -7.10 -7.63
CA ASN A 18 -5.89 -6.65 -8.31
C ASN A 18 -5.60 -5.17 -8.04
N ASN A 19 -6.63 -4.32 -8.11
CA ASN A 19 -6.50 -2.90 -7.83
C ASN A 19 -6.19 -2.64 -6.34
N GLY A 20 -6.82 -3.37 -5.43
CA GLY A 20 -6.54 -3.31 -3.99
C GLY A 20 -5.09 -3.66 -3.67
N MET A 21 -4.60 -4.77 -4.23
CA MET A 21 -3.22 -5.22 -4.08
C MET A 21 -2.23 -4.18 -4.60
N MET A 22 -2.48 -3.60 -5.78
CA MET A 22 -1.63 -2.54 -6.33
C MET A 22 -1.60 -1.29 -5.44
N LYS A 23 -2.76 -0.86 -4.91
CA LYS A 23 -2.81 0.25 -3.95
C LYS A 23 -2.07 -0.06 -2.66
N MET A 24 -2.16 -1.29 -2.16
CA MET A 24 -1.42 -1.73 -0.98
C MET A 24 0.09 -1.70 -1.21
N LEU A 25 0.57 -2.10 -2.39
CA LEU A 25 1.99 -1.98 -2.73
C LEU A 25 2.46 -0.52 -2.72
N VAL A 26 1.69 0.39 -3.33
CA VAL A 26 2.00 1.83 -3.30
C VAL A 26 2.04 2.34 -1.85
N TRP A 27 1.08 1.93 -1.02
CA TRP A 27 1.03 2.32 0.39
C TRP A 27 2.24 1.80 1.19
N LEU A 28 2.64 0.55 0.99
CA LEU A 28 3.81 -0.05 1.64
C LEU A 28 5.14 0.59 1.19
N MET A 29 5.21 1.07 -0.05
CA MET A 29 6.41 1.75 -0.58
C MET A 29 6.45 3.26 -0.29
N ALA A 30 5.32 3.86 0.10
CA ALA A 30 5.24 5.29 0.41
C ALA A 30 6.27 5.79 1.44
N PRO A 31 6.50 5.13 2.59
CA PRO A 31 7.48 5.64 3.55
C PRO A 31 8.93 5.50 3.02
N VAL A 32 9.24 4.45 2.26
CA VAL A 32 10.53 4.31 1.55
C VAL A 32 10.73 5.42 0.54
N ALA A 33 9.71 5.72 -0.29
CA ALA A 33 9.76 6.81 -1.26
C ALA A 33 9.98 8.17 -0.57
N MET A 34 9.24 8.43 0.50
CA MET A 34 9.32 9.67 1.26
C MET A 34 10.71 9.88 1.88
N GLU A 35 11.26 8.84 2.51
CA GLU A 35 12.60 8.87 3.09
C GLU A 35 13.68 8.97 2.01
N SER A 36 13.54 8.28 0.88
CA SER A 36 14.52 8.35 -0.21
C SER A 36 14.67 9.77 -0.77
N VAL A 37 13.60 10.57 -0.74
CA VAL A 37 13.63 11.98 -1.18
C VAL A 37 14.17 12.91 -0.10
N LYS A 38 13.74 12.75 1.16
CA LYS A 38 14.10 13.68 2.25
C LYS A 38 15.42 13.37 2.94
N HIS A 39 15.75 12.08 3.06
CA HIS A 39 16.86 11.56 3.85
C HIS A 39 17.59 10.42 3.10
N PRO A 40 18.22 10.70 1.93
CA PRO A 40 18.82 9.65 1.10
C PRO A 40 19.94 8.88 1.80
N GLN A 41 20.57 9.45 2.84
CA GLN A 41 21.59 8.80 3.66
C GLN A 41 21.06 7.96 4.84
N LEU A 42 19.77 8.03 5.16
CA LEU A 42 19.16 7.40 6.34
C LEU A 42 17.73 6.91 6.02
N VAL A 43 17.64 5.81 5.26
CA VAL A 43 16.37 5.10 5.07
C VAL A 43 16.20 4.10 6.21
N GLN A 44 15.21 4.31 7.06
CA GLN A 44 14.78 3.39 8.13
C GLN A 44 13.66 2.48 7.67
N SER A 45 12.84 2.93 6.72
CA SER A 45 11.74 2.16 6.16
C SER A 45 12.24 0.92 5.42
N ASP A 46 11.61 -0.23 5.67
CA ASP A 46 12.01 -1.50 5.04
C ASP A 46 11.27 -1.72 3.70
N PRO A 47 11.96 -1.64 2.54
CA PRO A 47 11.35 -1.92 1.24
C PRO A 47 10.92 -3.39 1.08
N ARG A 48 11.38 -4.29 1.95
CA ARG A 48 11.05 -5.73 1.89
C ARG A 48 9.63 -6.02 2.38
N GLU A 49 8.96 -5.08 3.05
CA GLU A 49 7.57 -5.28 3.50
C GLU A 49 6.61 -5.50 2.31
N ALA A 50 6.82 -4.80 1.20
CA ALA A 50 6.03 -4.97 -0.02
C ALA A 50 6.27 -6.34 -0.68
N ASP A 51 7.52 -6.81 -0.73
CA ASP A 51 7.85 -8.16 -1.19
C ASP A 51 7.27 -9.24 -0.26
N GLY A 52 7.34 -9.01 1.06
CA GLY A 52 6.76 -9.88 2.07
C GLY A 52 5.23 -9.94 1.98
N PHE A 53 4.57 -8.85 1.57
CA PHE A 53 3.14 -8.84 1.27
C PHE A 53 2.81 -9.77 0.09
N LEU A 54 3.47 -9.60 -1.06
CA LEU A 54 3.28 -10.49 -2.22
C LEU A 54 3.55 -11.95 -1.86
N SER A 55 4.65 -12.22 -1.15
CA SER A 55 5.01 -13.57 -0.70
C SER A 55 3.99 -14.20 0.26
N ARG A 56 3.20 -13.40 0.98
CA ARG A 56 2.08 -13.87 1.81
C ARG A 56 0.85 -14.18 0.97
N LEU A 57 0.56 -13.37 -0.06
CA LEU A 57 -0.53 -13.64 -1.00
C LEU A 57 -0.30 -14.94 -1.77
N GLU A 58 0.93 -15.19 -2.22
CA GLU A 58 1.33 -16.44 -2.89
C GLU A 58 1.09 -17.70 -2.04
N LYS A 59 1.18 -17.55 -0.70
CA LYS A 59 0.97 -18.62 0.28
C LYS A 59 -0.45 -18.67 0.83
N SER A 60 -1.29 -17.69 0.49
CA SER A 60 -2.65 -17.57 1.00
C SER A 60 -3.54 -18.65 0.39
N THR A 61 -4.44 -19.21 1.20
CA THR A 61 -5.53 -20.08 0.71
C THR A 61 -6.80 -19.30 0.38
N LEU A 62 -6.79 -17.98 0.61
CA LEU A 62 -7.96 -17.11 0.45
C LEU A 62 -8.05 -16.47 -0.94
N ILE A 63 -7.02 -16.62 -1.77
CA ILE A 63 -6.93 -15.99 -3.10
C ILE A 63 -6.67 -17.09 -4.12
N ASN A 64 -7.34 -17.01 -5.27
CA ASN A 64 -7.05 -17.94 -6.35
C ASN A 64 -5.71 -17.57 -6.97
N LYS A 65 -4.86 -18.56 -7.22
CA LYS A 65 -3.52 -18.31 -7.79
C LYS A 65 -3.59 -17.71 -9.21
N GLU A 66 -4.68 -17.94 -9.91
CA GLU A 66 -4.99 -17.34 -11.21
C GLU A 66 -5.16 -15.82 -11.12
N ASP A 67 -5.55 -15.29 -9.94
CA ASP A 67 -5.64 -13.86 -9.68
C ASP A 67 -4.27 -13.22 -9.40
N LEU A 68 -3.21 -14.04 -9.21
CA LEU A 68 -1.84 -13.60 -8.93
C LEU A 68 -1.01 -13.63 -10.22
N TRP A 69 -1.28 -12.71 -11.14
CA TRP A 69 -0.71 -12.70 -12.50
C TRP A 69 0.83 -12.77 -12.55
N TRP A 70 1.53 -12.22 -11.54
CA TRP A 70 2.99 -12.27 -11.46
C TRP A 70 3.57 -13.67 -11.25
N LEU A 71 2.74 -14.65 -10.86
CA LEU A 71 3.17 -16.05 -10.75
C LEU A 71 3.40 -16.70 -12.12
N GLU A 72 2.68 -16.27 -13.16
CA GLU A 72 2.81 -16.81 -14.51
C GLU A 72 4.00 -16.19 -15.25
N GLU A 73 4.23 -14.89 -15.05
CA GLU A 73 5.27 -14.12 -15.72
C GLU A 73 6.66 -14.26 -15.07
N GLY A 74 6.71 -14.75 -13.82
CA GLY A 74 7.94 -15.09 -13.12
C GLY A 74 8.50 -13.97 -12.24
N PRO A 75 9.71 -14.16 -11.67
CA PRO A 75 10.25 -13.28 -10.64
C PRO A 75 10.55 -11.85 -11.13
N GLU A 76 10.78 -11.66 -12.43
CA GLU A 76 11.03 -10.35 -13.02
C GLU A 76 9.81 -9.44 -12.94
N GLU A 77 8.61 -9.98 -13.14
CA GLU A 77 7.36 -9.21 -13.06
C GLU A 77 7.09 -8.75 -11.63
N LYS A 78 7.34 -9.63 -10.66
CA LYS A 78 7.28 -9.28 -9.24
C LYS A 78 8.21 -8.12 -8.90
N GLU A 79 9.45 -8.14 -9.41
CA GLU A 79 10.41 -7.04 -9.22
C GLU A 79 9.95 -5.75 -9.92
N ALA A 80 9.41 -5.86 -11.14
CA ALA A 80 8.88 -4.74 -11.90
C ALA A 80 7.71 -4.07 -11.16
N MET A 81 6.82 -4.85 -10.56
CA MET A 81 5.72 -4.35 -9.73
C MET A 81 6.21 -3.56 -8.52
N LEU A 82 7.24 -4.05 -7.81
CA LEU A 82 7.81 -3.35 -6.66
C LEU A 82 8.46 -2.02 -7.08
N LYS A 83 9.19 -2.01 -8.21
CA LYS A 83 9.76 -0.77 -8.77
C LYS A 83 8.69 0.22 -9.20
N TRP A 84 7.63 -0.28 -9.85
CA TRP A 84 6.47 0.53 -10.22
C TRP A 84 5.81 1.14 -8.99
N ALA A 85 5.57 0.35 -7.94
CA ALA A 85 4.94 0.83 -6.72
C ALA A 85 5.74 1.93 -6.02
N LEU A 86 7.08 1.81 -6.01
CA LEU A 86 7.96 2.86 -5.49
C LEU A 86 7.86 4.15 -6.31
N ALA A 87 7.90 4.04 -7.64
CA ALA A 87 7.80 5.18 -8.54
C ALA A 87 6.43 5.88 -8.44
N GLU A 88 5.35 5.10 -8.37
CA GLU A 88 4.00 5.64 -8.22
C GLU A 88 3.82 6.31 -6.85
N ALA A 89 4.39 5.74 -5.79
CA ALA A 89 4.40 6.36 -4.47
C ALA A 89 5.14 7.70 -4.45
N ASP A 90 6.32 7.78 -5.08
CA ASP A 90 7.06 9.05 -5.22
C ASP A 90 6.25 10.09 -5.99
N LEU A 91 5.64 9.72 -7.12
CA LEU A 91 4.77 10.62 -7.88
C LEU A 91 3.59 11.12 -7.07
N LEU A 92 2.93 10.24 -6.31
CA LEU A 92 1.79 10.59 -5.47
C LEU A 92 2.18 11.56 -4.35
N LEU A 93 3.29 11.30 -3.67
CA LEU A 93 3.82 12.18 -2.61
C LEU A 93 4.19 13.56 -3.17
N ARG A 94 4.80 13.63 -4.35
CA ARG A 94 5.12 14.91 -5.01
C ARG A 94 3.88 15.68 -5.43
N ARG A 95 2.85 15.00 -5.96
CA ARG A 95 1.57 15.62 -6.31
C ARG A 95 0.86 16.21 -5.09
N GLN A 96 1.01 15.56 -3.93
CA GLN A 96 0.39 15.97 -2.66
C GLN A 96 1.36 16.67 -1.71
N ASN A 97 2.45 17.24 -2.23
CA ASN A 97 3.55 17.76 -1.41
C ASN A 97 3.09 18.79 -0.36
N THR A 98 2.11 19.63 -0.69
CA THR A 98 1.54 20.61 0.26
C THR A 98 0.94 19.90 1.49
N VAL A 99 0.04 18.94 1.26
CA VAL A 99 -0.62 18.16 2.32
C VAL A 99 0.41 17.36 3.12
N VAL A 100 1.34 16.71 2.42
CA VAL A 100 2.40 15.90 3.05
C VAL A 100 3.29 16.75 3.95
N THR A 101 3.65 17.96 3.51
CA THR A 101 4.48 18.89 4.29
C THR A 101 3.73 19.35 5.53
N GLU A 102 2.47 19.75 5.37
CA GLU A 102 1.62 20.19 6.47
C GLU A 102 1.45 19.11 7.55
N ILE A 103 1.18 17.87 7.14
CA ILE A 103 1.10 16.72 8.07
C ILE A 103 2.45 16.46 8.74
N THR A 104 3.55 16.53 7.99
CA THR A 104 4.90 16.34 8.54
C THR A 104 5.19 17.34 9.64
N GLU A 105 4.90 18.63 9.40
CA GLU A 105 5.12 19.71 10.37
C GLU A 105 4.24 19.54 11.61
N ARG A 106 2.97 19.18 11.42
CA ARG A 106 2.06 18.88 12.54
C ARG A 106 2.60 17.74 13.39
N LEU A 107 2.93 16.60 12.79
CA LEU A 107 3.44 15.44 13.53
C LEU A 107 4.79 15.74 14.20
N ALA A 108 5.67 16.49 13.55
CA ALA A 108 6.96 16.89 14.11
C ALA A 108 6.83 17.86 15.30
N SER A 109 5.73 18.61 15.40
CA SER A 109 5.48 19.52 16.54
C SER A 109 5.34 18.79 17.88
N GLY A 110 5.04 17.48 17.86
CA GLY A 110 4.81 16.66 19.06
C GLY A 110 3.51 16.96 19.81
N ALA A 111 2.74 17.96 19.37
CA ALA A 111 1.45 18.32 19.96
C ALA A 111 0.27 17.79 19.13
N ALA A 112 0.47 17.57 17.82
CA ALA A 112 -0.58 17.07 16.95
C ALA A 112 -0.74 15.55 17.09
N THR A 113 -2.00 15.12 17.12
CA THR A 113 -2.42 13.73 17.05
C THR A 113 -2.72 13.33 15.61
N VAL A 114 -2.91 12.03 15.39
CA VAL A 114 -3.41 11.52 14.09
C VAL A 114 -4.75 12.16 13.74
N GLY A 115 -5.61 12.43 14.73
CA GLY A 115 -6.90 13.09 14.52
C GLY A 115 -6.76 14.50 13.93
N ASP A 116 -5.77 15.27 14.39
CA ASP A 116 -5.50 16.61 13.86
C ASP A 116 -5.01 16.57 12.41
N CYS A 117 -4.29 15.51 12.03
CA CYS A 117 -3.85 15.30 10.65
C CYS A 117 -5.03 14.93 9.74
N VAL A 118 -5.95 14.09 10.22
CA VAL A 118 -7.17 13.72 9.48
C VAL A 118 -8.07 14.93 9.27
N ALA A 119 -8.34 15.71 10.34
CA ALA A 119 -9.16 16.91 10.25
C ALA A 119 -8.63 17.89 9.18
N ALA A 120 -7.30 18.07 9.12
CA ALA A 120 -6.69 18.93 8.11
C ALA A 120 -6.81 18.39 6.69
N ILE A 121 -6.72 17.08 6.48
CA ILE A 121 -6.93 16.47 5.15
C ILE A 121 -8.37 16.64 4.70
N GLU A 122 -9.32 16.50 5.63
CA GLU A 122 -10.75 16.59 5.36
C GLU A 122 -11.27 18.03 5.27
N GLY A 123 -10.46 19.02 5.65
CA GLY A 123 -10.79 20.45 5.59
C GLY A 123 -11.66 20.95 6.73
N TYR A 124 -11.55 20.34 7.92
CA TYR A 124 -12.23 20.74 9.16
C TYR A 124 -11.43 21.73 10.01
#